data_AF-A0A2X2CDW2-F1
#
_entry.id   AF-A0A2X2CDW2-F1
#
_cell.length_a   1.000
_cell.length_b   1.000
_cell.length_c   1.000
_cell.angle_alpha   90.00
_cell.angle_beta   90.00
_cell.angle_gamma   90.00
#
_symmetry.space_group_name_H-M   'P 1'
#
loop_
_entity.id
_entity.type
_entity.pdbx_description
1 polymer ?
#
loop_
_entity_poly.entity_id
_entity_poly.type
_entity_poly.pdbx_seq_one_letter_code
_entity_poly.pdbx_strand_id
1 'polypeptide(L)'
;MVKTAFITSLVNQLTNVHSGARLPLFSAARNQQLLGVKRIPQHNLSIPRFTYDEAMESLYHTPPSWPVPTKGVSEIRLQLRYRSHESLTRFIKETSSLYLEIVDYPGEWLLDLPMLEQDYFEWSEQMNRVNQQRTAPVQQWQSLIKKMRSLCPC
;
A
#
# COMPACT_ATOMS: atom_id res chain seq x y z
N MET A 1 -1.09 0.22 -9.06
CA MET A 1 -1.57 1.49 -9.68
C MET A 1 -2.61 2.17 -8.79
N VAL A 2 -3.81 1.59 -8.59
CA VAL A 2 -4.90 2.23 -7.82
C VAL A 2 -4.47 2.63 -6.40
N LYS A 3 -3.73 1.76 -5.72
CA LYS A 3 -3.21 2.01 -4.36
C LYS A 3 -2.25 3.20 -4.29
N THR A 4 -1.30 3.27 -5.21
CA THR A 4 -0.35 4.40 -5.31
C THR A 4 -1.11 5.71 -5.55
N ALA A 5 -2.03 5.74 -6.51
CA ALA A 5 -2.85 6.93 -6.78
C ALA A 5 -3.72 7.33 -5.56
N PHE A 6 -4.31 6.35 -4.87
CA PHE A 6 -5.08 6.56 -3.65
C PHE A 6 -4.22 7.21 -2.55
N ILE A 7 -3.08 6.60 -2.20
CA ILE A 7 -2.18 7.12 -1.16
C ILE A 7 -1.71 8.53 -1.52
N THR A 8 -1.28 8.76 -2.77
CA THR A 8 -0.86 10.09 -3.24
C THR A 8 -1.98 11.12 -3.08
N SER A 9 -3.22 10.80 -3.50
CA SER A 9 -4.36 11.71 -3.37
C SER A 9 -4.73 11.98 -1.90
N LEU A 10 -4.65 10.97 -1.03
CA LEU A 10 -4.96 11.08 0.39
C LEU A 10 -3.93 11.97 1.10
N VAL A 11 -2.65 11.69 0.88
CA VAL A 11 -1.55 12.48 1.42
C VAL A 11 -1.68 13.93 0.95
N ASN A 12 -1.93 14.14 -0.35
CA ASN A 12 -2.11 15.47 -0.92
C ASN A 12 -3.28 16.23 -0.29
N GLN A 13 -4.42 15.58 -0.08
CA GLN A 13 -5.57 16.21 0.57
C GLN A 13 -5.29 16.56 2.03
N LEU A 14 -4.63 15.67 2.77
CA LEU A 14 -4.28 15.89 4.18
C LEU A 14 -3.27 17.04 4.34
N THR A 15 -2.26 17.15 3.46
CA THR A 15 -1.28 18.23 3.52
C THR A 15 -1.83 19.58 3.08
N ASN A 16 -2.90 19.59 2.26
CA ASN A 16 -3.51 20.81 1.70
C ASN A 16 -4.87 21.16 2.31
N VAL A 17 -5.22 20.65 3.50
CA VAL A 17 -6.50 20.92 4.18
C VAL A 17 -6.77 22.42 4.34
N HIS A 18 -5.75 23.21 4.66
CA HIS A 18 -5.90 24.66 4.85
C HIS A 18 -5.86 25.48 3.55
N SER A 19 -5.49 24.86 2.44
CA SER A 19 -5.33 25.50 1.12
C SER A 19 -6.50 25.22 0.17
N GLY A 20 -7.61 24.67 0.68
CA GLY A 20 -8.85 24.47 -0.07
C GLY A 20 -9.30 23.02 -0.23
N ALA A 21 -8.55 22.03 0.30
CA ALA A 21 -9.03 20.65 0.29
C ALA A 21 -10.26 20.49 1.21
N ARG A 22 -11.38 20.05 0.63
CA ARG A 22 -12.64 19.84 1.37
C ARG A 22 -12.71 18.38 1.81
N LEU A 23 -12.55 18.15 3.11
CA LEU A 23 -12.73 16.82 3.73
C LEU A 23 -14.01 16.81 4.60
N PRO A 24 -15.22 16.87 4.01
CA PRO A 24 -16.47 17.00 4.78
C PRO A 24 -16.78 15.78 5.65
N LEU A 25 -16.26 14.61 5.28
CA LEU A 25 -16.38 13.37 6.04
C LEU A 25 -15.32 13.24 7.14
N PHE A 26 -14.28 14.09 7.14
CA PHE A 26 -13.26 14.09 8.18
C PHE A 26 -13.61 15.13 9.25
N SER A 27 -14.22 14.66 10.34
CA SER A 27 -14.74 15.51 11.42
C SER A 27 -13.73 16.53 11.94
N ALA A 28 -12.45 16.15 12.10
CA ALA A 28 -11.40 17.05 12.58
C ALA A 28 -11.11 18.20 11.60
N ALA A 29 -11.15 17.95 10.29
CA ALA A 29 -11.01 19.00 9.28
C ALA A 29 -12.29 19.86 9.18
N ARG A 30 -13.47 19.22 9.19
CA ARG A 30 -14.77 19.89 9.15
C ARG A 30 -14.97 20.85 10.32
N ASN A 31 -14.59 20.43 11.52
CA ASN A 31 -14.73 21.23 12.74
C ASN A 31 -13.58 22.23 12.94
N GLN A 32 -12.70 22.41 11.95
CA GLN A 32 -11.52 23.29 12.01
C GLN A 32 -10.59 22.98 13.20
N GLN A 33 -10.56 21.72 13.64
CA GLN A 33 -9.72 21.27 14.74
C GLN A 33 -8.33 20.85 14.25
N LEU A 34 -8.22 20.45 12.98
CA LEU A 34 -6.93 20.11 12.37
C LEU A 34 -6.12 21.39 12.15
N LEU A 35 -4.99 21.50 12.83
CA LEU A 35 -4.09 22.65 12.79
C LEU A 35 -3.08 22.56 11.64
N GLY A 36 -2.72 21.35 11.24
CA GLY A 36 -1.79 21.13 10.13
C GLY A 36 -1.36 19.68 10.02
N VAL A 37 -0.89 19.31 8.83
CA VAL A 37 -0.33 17.99 8.54
C VAL A 37 1.01 18.18 7.88
N LYS A 38 2.03 17.45 8.33
CA LYS A 38 3.34 17.44 7.67
C LYS A 38 3.85 16.03 7.48
N ARG A 39 4.58 15.81 6.37
CA ARG A 39 5.36 14.60 6.16
C ARG A 39 6.53 14.58 7.14
N ILE A 40 6.75 13.45 7.80
CA ILE A 40 7.87 13.25 8.72
C ILE A 40 8.74 12.07 8.24
N PRO A 41 10.01 12.00 8.64
CA PRO A 41 10.86 10.86 8.32
C PRO A 41 10.27 9.52 8.80
N GLN A 42 10.61 8.48 8.05
CA GLN A 42 10.31 7.09 8.37
C GLN A 42 10.99 6.66 9.67
N HIS A 43 10.39 5.71 10.37
CA HIS A 43 11.02 5.12 11.56
C HIS A 43 11.96 3.97 11.17
N ASN A 44 11.52 3.12 10.25
CA ASN A 44 12.28 1.96 9.80
C ASN A 44 12.98 2.25 8.47
N LEU A 45 14.30 2.48 8.52
CA LEU A 45 15.10 2.74 7.31
C LEU A 45 15.28 1.52 6.40
N SER A 46 14.90 0.33 6.86
CA SER A 46 14.91 -0.90 6.05
C SER A 46 13.76 -0.93 5.04
N ILE A 47 12.72 -0.13 5.24
CA ILE A 47 11.56 -0.06 4.34
C ILE A 47 11.71 1.18 3.43
N PRO A 48 11.66 1.01 2.10
CA PRO A 48 11.70 2.12 1.16
C PRO A 48 10.62 3.17 1.43
N ARG A 49 10.95 4.44 1.16
CA ARG A 49 9.96 5.53 1.25
C ARG A 49 8.96 5.45 0.11
N PHE A 50 7.71 5.74 0.41
CA PHE A 50 6.70 5.97 -0.62
C PHE A 50 7.07 7.20 -1.46
N THR A 51 7.08 7.04 -2.78
CA THR A 51 7.53 8.05 -3.76
C THR A 51 6.45 9.08 -4.06
N TYR A 52 5.98 9.80 -3.03
CA TYR A 52 4.93 10.81 -3.16
C TYR A 52 5.28 11.91 -4.18
N ASP A 53 6.52 12.42 -4.14
CA ASP A 53 6.92 13.55 -4.99
C ASP A 53 6.95 13.14 -6.47
N GLU A 54 7.48 11.96 -6.80
CA GLU A 54 7.45 11.38 -8.16
C GLU A 54 6.01 11.10 -8.64
N ALA A 55 5.15 10.63 -7.73
CA ALA A 55 3.75 10.38 -8.05
C ALA A 55 2.99 11.69 -8.34
N MET A 56 3.27 12.76 -7.59
CA MET A 56 2.71 14.09 -7.87
C MET A 56 3.26 14.66 -9.18
N GLU A 57 4.56 14.51 -9.45
CA GLU A 57 5.18 14.93 -10.71
C GLU A 57 4.52 14.25 -11.92
N SER A 58 4.28 12.93 -11.83
CA SER A 58 3.58 12.17 -12.88
C SER A 58 2.19 12.74 -13.20
N LEU A 59 1.46 13.18 -12.16
CA LEU A 59 0.12 13.76 -12.29
C LEU A 59 0.14 15.20 -12.84
N TYR A 60 1.21 15.96 -12.59
CA TYR A 60 1.38 17.32 -13.12
C TYR A 60 2.14 17.38 -14.45
N HIS A 61 2.63 16.24 -14.95
CA HIS A 61 3.35 16.18 -16.21
C HIS A 61 2.47 16.56 -17.41
N THR A 62 3.10 16.86 -18.55
CA THR A 62 2.40 17.20 -19.80
C THR A 62 2.87 16.26 -20.92
N PRO A 63 2.07 15.26 -21.34
CA PRO A 63 0.72 14.95 -20.87
C PRO A 63 0.74 14.32 -19.44
N PRO A 64 -0.35 14.46 -18.66
CA PRO A 64 -0.43 13.87 -17.33
C PRO A 64 -0.50 12.35 -17.43
N SER A 65 0.10 11.68 -16.46
CA SER A 65 0.18 10.22 -16.43
C SER A 65 -0.10 9.67 -15.02
N TRP A 66 -0.59 8.43 -14.97
CA TRP A 66 -0.77 7.77 -13.68
C TRP A 66 0.58 7.41 -13.06
N PRO A 67 0.74 7.53 -11.72
CA PRO A 67 1.95 7.13 -11.04
C PRO A 67 2.31 5.67 -11.30
N VAL A 68 3.61 5.40 -11.38
CA VAL A 68 4.14 4.05 -11.52
C VAL A 68 3.75 3.22 -10.27
N PRO A 69 3.22 2.00 -10.44
CA PRO A 69 2.95 1.11 -9.31
C PRO A 69 4.20 0.84 -8.49
N THR A 70 4.04 0.77 -7.17
CA THR A 70 5.08 0.32 -6.25
C THR A 70 5.45 -1.15 -6.55
N LYS A 71 6.75 -1.43 -6.58
CA LYS A 71 7.29 -2.78 -6.87
C LYS A 71 7.47 -3.64 -5.61
N GLY A 72 7.26 -3.08 -4.43
CA GLY A 72 7.46 -3.73 -3.14
C GLY A 72 6.82 -2.93 -2.02
N VAL A 73 7.20 -3.23 -0.77
CA VAL A 73 6.71 -2.49 0.40
C VAL A 73 7.30 -1.09 0.40
N SER A 74 6.48 -0.10 0.70
CA SER A 74 6.92 1.26 0.98
C SER A 74 6.05 1.91 2.05
N GLU A 75 6.57 2.91 2.74
CA GLU A 75 5.81 3.61 3.79
C GLU A 75 5.90 5.14 3.67
N ILE A 76 4.87 5.82 4.14
CA ILE A 76 4.87 7.26 4.37
C ILE A 76 4.31 7.58 5.75
N ARG A 77 4.93 8.53 6.42
CA ARG A 77 4.54 8.95 7.77
C ARG A 77 4.16 10.42 7.81
N LEU A 78 3.03 10.70 8.47
CA LEU A 78 2.46 12.02 8.62
C LEU A 78 2.31 12.35 10.11
N GLN A 79 2.61 13.59 10.49
CA GLN A 79 2.22 14.15 11.78
C GLN A 79 1.04 15.09 11.57
N LEU A 80 -0.09 14.77 12.20
CA LEU A 80 -1.31 15.57 12.21
C LEU A 80 -1.41 16.28 13.55
N ARG A 81 -1.35 17.61 13.56
CA ARG A 81 -1.58 18.42 14.76
C ARG A 81 -3.04 18.82 14.81
N TYR A 82 -3.69 18.61 15.95
CA TYR A 82 -5.11 18.95 16.12
C TYR A 82 -5.41 19.49 17.52
N ARG A 83 -6.54 20.19 17.64
CA ARG A 83 -7.06 20.67 18.93
C ARG A 83 -7.96 19.60 19.55
N SER A 84 -7.58 19.09 20.73
CA SER A 84 -8.41 18.12 21.46
C SER A 84 -9.61 18.79 22.14
N HIS A 85 -10.75 18.10 22.18
CA HIS A 85 -11.93 18.52 22.94
C HIS A 85 -11.96 17.95 24.37
N GLU A 86 -11.09 16.98 24.69
CA GLU A 86 -11.12 16.26 25.97
C GLU A 86 -10.57 17.04 27.16
N SER A 87 -10.11 18.28 26.96
CA SER A 87 -9.65 19.08 28.10
C SER A 87 -10.85 19.58 28.90
N LEU A 88 -11.05 18.95 30.06
CA LEU A 88 -11.99 19.34 31.11
C LEU A 88 -11.78 20.78 31.60
N THR A 89 -10.69 21.43 31.21
CA THR A 89 -10.43 22.85 31.44
C THR A 89 -10.70 23.66 30.17
N ARG A 90 -11.84 24.37 30.14
CA ARG A 90 -12.29 25.25 29.04
C ARG A 90 -11.27 26.34 28.64
N PHE A 91 -10.23 26.55 29.44
CA PHE A 91 -9.21 27.59 29.28
C PHE A 91 -7.86 27.10 28.72
N ILE A 92 -7.61 25.78 28.63
CA ILE A 92 -6.36 25.25 28.07
C ILE A 92 -6.68 24.53 26.76
N LYS A 93 -6.40 25.20 25.63
CA LYS A 93 -6.46 24.58 24.30
C LYS A 93 -5.25 23.66 24.13
N GLU A 94 -5.35 22.43 24.63
CA GLU A 94 -4.31 21.43 24.39
C GLU A 94 -4.26 21.04 22.92
N THR A 95 -3.05 21.12 22.36
CA THR A 95 -2.76 20.67 20.99
C THR A 95 -2.14 19.30 21.07
N SER A 96 -2.75 18.33 20.40
CA SER A 96 -2.28 16.95 20.33
C SER A 96 -1.68 16.65 18.96
N SER A 97 -0.82 15.63 18.90
CA SER A 97 -0.24 15.13 17.65
C SER A 97 -0.64 13.67 17.44
N LEU A 98 -1.20 13.37 16.26
CA LEU A 98 -1.42 12.02 15.77
C LEU A 98 -0.34 11.70 14.75
N TYR A 99 0.32 10.55 14.91
CA TYR A 99 1.28 10.02 13.95
C TYR A 99 0.60 8.95 13.11
N LEU A 100 0.39 9.23 11.84
CA LEU A 100 -0.21 8.32 10.87
C LEU A 100 0.88 7.70 10.02
N GLU A 101 0.93 6.38 9.98
CA GLU A 101 1.82 5.60 9.14
C GLU A 101 1.00 4.83 8.12
N ILE A 102 1.32 5.00 6.84
CA ILE A 102 0.65 4.35 5.72
C ILE A 102 1.67 3.44 5.05
N VAL A 103 1.38 2.14 5.02
CA VAL A 103 2.22 1.11 4.40
C VAL A 103 1.54 0.64 3.12
N ASP A 104 2.24 0.78 2.00
CA ASP A 104 1.87 0.25 0.69
C ASP A 104 2.61 -1.06 0.46
N TYR A 105 1.91 -2.15 0.14
CA TYR A 105 2.50 -3.46 -0.13
C TYR A 105 1.77 -4.17 -1.27
N PRO A 106 2.42 -5.05 -2.06
CA PRO A 106 1.77 -5.81 -3.14
C PRO A 106 0.62 -6.68 -2.60
N GLY A 107 -0.56 -6.60 -3.21
CA GLY A 107 -1.73 -7.32 -2.69
C GLY A 107 -1.63 -8.84 -2.90
N GLU A 108 -0.86 -9.23 -3.91
CA GLU A 108 -0.57 -10.61 -4.30
C GLU A 108 0.12 -11.39 -3.18
N TRP A 109 0.81 -10.72 -2.26
CA TRP A 109 1.42 -11.36 -1.10
C TRP A 109 0.40 -12.02 -0.15
N LEU A 110 -0.85 -11.55 -0.17
CA LEU A 110 -1.92 -12.17 0.59
C LEU A 110 -2.37 -13.50 -0.02
N LEU A 111 -2.03 -13.79 -1.29
CA LEU A 111 -2.37 -15.04 -1.96
C LEU A 111 -1.55 -16.22 -1.43
N ASP A 112 -0.39 -15.94 -0.82
CA ASP A 112 0.48 -16.96 -0.25
C ASP A 112 0.11 -17.32 1.19
N LEU A 113 -0.85 -16.61 1.82
CA LEU A 113 -1.28 -16.89 3.20
C LEU A 113 -1.73 -18.35 3.44
N PRO A 114 -2.49 -19.01 2.52
CA PRO A 114 -2.86 -20.42 2.70
C PRO A 114 -1.67 -21.37 2.79
N MET A 115 -0.50 -20.99 2.25
CA MET A 115 0.72 -21.82 2.32
C MET A 115 1.22 -22.01 3.75
N LEU A 116 0.80 -21.17 4.70
CA LEU A 116 1.15 -21.34 6.12
C LEU A 116 0.55 -22.61 6.73
N GLU A 117 -0.55 -23.11 6.15
CA GLU A 117 -1.30 -24.28 6.64
C GLU A 117 -1.16 -25.50 5.74
N GLN A 118 -0.38 -25.41 4.66
CA GLN A 118 -0.22 -26.46 3.65
C GLN A 118 1.20 -27.00 3.63
N ASP A 119 1.32 -28.31 3.45
CA ASP A 119 2.61 -28.88 3.05
C ASP A 119 2.88 -28.69 1.55
N TYR A 120 4.09 -29.00 1.13
CA TYR A 120 4.51 -28.86 -0.27
C TYR A 120 3.64 -29.70 -1.23
N PHE A 121 3.20 -30.89 -0.82
CA PHE A 121 2.41 -31.79 -1.68
C PHE A 121 1.00 -31.24 -1.91
N GLU A 122 0.36 -30.78 -0.84
CA GLU A 122 -0.96 -30.16 -0.88
C GLU A 122 -0.97 -28.91 -1.78
N TRP A 123 0.01 -28.03 -1.59
CA TRP A 123 0.17 -26.84 -2.43
C TRP A 123 0.44 -27.20 -3.91
N SER A 124 1.28 -28.23 -4.16
CA SER A 124 1.59 -28.68 -5.52
C SER A 124 0.36 -29.23 -6.25
N GLU A 125 -0.49 -30.01 -5.57
CA GLU A 125 -1.75 -30.48 -6.14
C GLU A 125 -2.70 -29.33 -6.46
N GLN A 126 -2.84 -28.37 -5.55
CA GLN A 126 -3.66 -27.17 -5.77
C GLN A 126 -3.17 -26.39 -6.99
N MET A 127 -1.86 -26.15 -7.10
CA MET A 127 -1.28 -25.40 -8.22
C MET A 127 -1.41 -26.16 -9.55
N ASN A 128 -1.32 -27.50 -9.54
CA ASN A 128 -1.57 -28.32 -10.72
C ASN A 128 -3.00 -28.15 -11.24
N ARG A 129 -4.00 -28.07 -10.35
CA ARG A 129 -5.40 -27.82 -10.74
C ARG A 129 -5.58 -26.44 -11.39
N VAL A 130 -4.94 -25.40 -10.84
CA VAL A 130 -4.96 -24.04 -11.41
C VAL A 130 -4.24 -23.99 -12.78
N ASN A 131 -3.11 -24.67 -12.92
CA ASN A 131 -2.31 -24.66 -14.15
C ASN A 131 -2.95 -25.41 -15.31
N GLN A 132 -3.78 -26.43 -15.06
CA GLN A 132 -4.53 -27.13 -16.11
C GLN A 132 -5.48 -26.19 -16.90
N GLN A 133 -5.80 -25.01 -16.34
CA GLN A 133 -6.63 -23.99 -16.97
C GLN A 133 -5.84 -23.01 -17.86
N ARG A 134 -4.49 -23.09 -17.93
CA ARG A 134 -3.62 -22.19 -18.72
C ARG A 134 -2.74 -23.00 -19.71
N THR A 135 -3.05 -22.97 -21.00
CA THR A 135 -2.77 -24.12 -21.88
C THR A 135 -1.62 -24.04 -22.90
N ALA A 136 -0.87 -22.95 -23.08
CA ALA A 136 0.18 -22.95 -24.13
C ALA A 136 1.60 -23.34 -23.66
N PRO A 137 2.26 -22.66 -22.69
CA PRO A 137 3.67 -22.94 -22.37
C PRO A 137 3.87 -24.14 -21.42
N VAL A 138 2.85 -24.48 -20.63
CA VAL A 138 2.94 -25.49 -19.56
C VAL A 138 3.07 -26.91 -20.13
N GLN A 139 2.49 -27.18 -21.30
CA GLN A 139 2.48 -28.50 -21.92
C GLN A 139 3.88 -28.97 -22.35
N GLN A 140 4.72 -28.05 -22.86
CA GLN A 140 6.09 -28.36 -23.23
C GLN A 140 6.92 -28.78 -22.01
N TRP A 141 6.79 -28.05 -20.89
CA TRP A 141 7.48 -28.38 -19.65
C TRP A 141 6.99 -29.69 -19.03
N GLN A 142 5.68 -29.95 -19.04
CA GLN A 142 5.12 -31.21 -18.55
C GLN A 142 5.64 -32.43 -19.34
N SER A 143 5.79 -32.32 -20.66
CA SER A 143 6.33 -33.41 -21.48
C SER A 143 7.81 -33.69 -21.18
N LEU A 144 8.62 -32.64 -20.93
CA LEU A 144 10.02 -32.78 -20.51
C LEU A 144 10.14 -33.43 -19.13
N ILE A 145 9.32 -33.01 -18.15
CA ILE A 145 9.30 -33.61 -16.81
C ILE A 145 8.93 -35.09 -16.89
N LYS A 146 7.94 -35.45 -17.71
CA LYS A 146 7.53 -36.85 -17.93
C LYS A 146 8.67 -37.68 -18.53
N LYS A 147 9.39 -37.11 -19.50
CA LYS A 147 10.58 -37.74 -20.11
C LYS A 147 11.73 -37.93 -19.10
N MET A 148 11.97 -36.95 -18.23
CA MET A 148 12.97 -37.07 -17.18
C MET A 148 12.62 -38.15 -16.15
N ARG A 149 11.35 -38.22 -15.71
CA ARG A 149 10.89 -39.28 -14.79
C ARG A 149 11.03 -40.68 -15.38
N SER A 150 10.89 -40.86 -16.69
CA SER A 150 11.12 -42.16 -17.33
C SER A 150 12.60 -42.57 -17.42
N LEU A 151 13.54 -41.64 -17.22
CA LEU A 151 14.98 -41.89 -17.32
C LEU A 151 15.64 -42.25 -15.98
N CYS A 152 15.00 -41.91 -14.86
CA CYS A 152 15.40 -42.35 -13.52
C CYS A 152 14.15 -42.89 -12.79
N PRO A 153 13.82 -44.18 -12.94
CA PRO A 153 12.82 -44.81 -12.08
C PRO A 153 13.42 -44.94 -10.69
N CYS A 154 12.97 -44.12 -9.75
CA CYS A 154 13.07 -44.42 -8.32
C CYS A 154 12.08 -45.53 -7.98
#